data_AF-A0A1V4ZWV1-F1
#
_entry.id   AF-A0A1V4ZWV1-F1
#
_cell.length_a   1.000
_cell.length_b   1.000
_cell.length_c   1.000
_cell.angle_alpha   90.00
_cell.angle_beta   90.00
_cell.angle_gamma   90.00
#
_symmetry.space_group_name_H-M   'P 1'
#
loop_
_entity.id
_entity.type
_entity.pdbx_description
1 polymer ?
#
loop_
_entity_poly.entity_id
_entity_poly.type
_entity_poly.pdbx_seq_one_letter_code
_entity_poly.pdbx_strand_id
1 'polypeptide(L)'
;MITKEQWSERVLKTVSSFSRTIHGISDTSSATEKPKLTVKEGKQLIDRTSRNLLQAIEYLWVNRSISFITSLEVQDFIDSLAMIISDGLLQQGQSLYRTWDTQYGQTHPSEISEQYHEFCKWFLSTMDSHDPAATAAIVEKRLNGEIHPFSDGCGRTSMLLAAFVLLRHDINPAVYHSRKEYFELIGKSNDEEWIRYYRSLLP
;
A
#
# COMPACT_ATOMS: atom_id res chain seq x y z
N MET A 1 7.18 6.76 -22.54
CA MET A 1 7.23 7.65 -21.38
C MET A 1 5.82 7.99 -20.95
N ILE A 2 5.42 7.44 -19.81
CA ILE A 2 4.15 7.66 -19.13
C ILE A 2 4.12 9.08 -18.58
N THR A 3 2.99 9.76 -18.78
CA THR A 3 2.75 11.09 -18.19
C THR A 3 2.23 10.98 -16.76
N LYS A 4 2.35 12.07 -16.00
CA LYS A 4 1.83 12.14 -14.62
C LYS A 4 0.34 11.87 -14.59
N GLU A 5 -0.38 12.46 -15.53
CA GLU A 5 -1.82 12.41 -15.66
C GLU A 5 -2.26 10.96 -15.90
N GLN A 6 -1.68 10.29 -16.90
CA GLN A 6 -1.98 8.89 -17.22
C GLN A 6 -1.71 7.95 -16.05
N TRP A 7 -0.56 8.10 -15.40
CA TRP A 7 -0.20 7.27 -14.24
C TRP A 7 -1.16 7.50 -13.07
N SER A 8 -1.41 8.78 -12.74
CA SER A 8 -2.27 9.17 -11.63
C SER A 8 -3.70 8.67 -11.82
N GLU A 9 -4.28 8.83 -13.01
CA GLU A 9 -5.63 8.33 -13.32
C GLU A 9 -5.75 6.82 -13.11
N ARG A 10 -4.75 6.05 -13.55
CA ARG A 10 -4.77 4.59 -13.43
C ARG A 10 -4.59 4.15 -11.97
N VAL A 11 -3.65 4.75 -11.24
CA VAL A 11 -3.47 4.51 -9.80
C VAL A 11 -4.74 4.85 -9.02
N LEU A 12 -5.33 6.02 -9.28
CA LEU A 12 -6.56 6.46 -8.61
C LEU A 12 -7.71 5.47 -8.85
N LYS A 13 -7.90 5.02 -10.10
CA LYS A 13 -8.93 4.04 -10.44
C LYS A 13 -8.76 2.75 -9.63
N THR A 14 -7.54 2.21 -9.61
CA THR A 14 -7.22 0.98 -8.87
C THR A 14 -7.43 1.21 -7.37
N VAL A 15 -6.69 2.12 -6.73
CA VAL A 15 -6.71 2.30 -5.27
C VAL A 15 -8.10 2.66 -4.75
N SER A 16 -8.86 3.48 -5.49
CA SER A 16 -10.20 3.91 -5.07
C SER A 16 -11.17 2.74 -5.01
N SER A 17 -11.13 1.82 -5.98
CA SER A 17 -12.04 0.67 -6.01
C SER A 17 -11.84 -0.34 -4.88
N PHE A 18 -10.70 -0.25 -4.17
CA PHE A 18 -10.34 -1.15 -3.06
C PHE A 18 -10.49 -0.53 -1.67
N SER A 19 -10.53 0.80 -1.61
CA SER A 19 -10.56 1.56 -0.37
C SER A 19 -11.98 1.81 0.11
N ARG A 20 -12.42 1.12 1.17
CA ARG A 20 -13.69 1.47 1.84
C ARG A 20 -13.67 2.90 2.39
N THR A 21 -12.51 3.35 2.85
CA THR A 21 -12.31 4.69 3.42
C THR A 21 -12.56 5.80 2.41
N ILE A 22 -12.22 5.59 1.12
CA ILE A 22 -12.50 6.58 0.06
C ILE A 22 -14.00 6.70 -0.24
N HIS A 23 -14.78 5.70 0.14
CA HIS A 23 -16.24 5.70 0.07
C HIS A 23 -16.88 6.17 1.39
N GLY A 24 -16.08 6.70 2.32
CA GLY A 24 -16.55 7.29 3.56
C GLY A 24 -16.86 6.27 4.65
N ILE A 25 -16.30 5.06 4.58
CA ILE A 25 -16.53 3.99 5.55
C ILE A 25 -15.26 3.75 6.37
N SER A 26 -15.37 3.86 7.71
CA SER A 26 -14.31 3.57 8.68
C SER A 26 -14.42 2.11 9.13
N ASP A 27 -13.91 1.21 8.30
CA ASP A 27 -14.03 -0.22 8.57
C ASP A 27 -13.01 -0.74 9.60
N THR A 28 -13.56 -1.28 10.69
CA THR A 28 -12.84 -1.91 11.80
C THR A 28 -13.00 -3.42 11.83
N SER A 29 -13.75 -4.01 10.88
CA SER A 29 -14.05 -5.45 10.87
C SER A 29 -12.81 -6.33 10.81
N SER A 30 -11.66 -5.81 10.37
CA SER A 30 -10.38 -6.54 10.29
C SER A 30 -9.78 -6.92 11.65
N ALA A 31 -10.20 -6.29 12.75
CA ALA A 31 -9.72 -6.58 14.10
C ALA A 31 -10.60 -5.95 15.17
N THR A 32 -10.92 -6.70 16.23
CA THR A 32 -11.77 -6.25 17.33
C THR A 32 -11.22 -5.02 18.05
N GLU A 33 -9.89 -4.95 18.22
CA GLU A 33 -9.21 -3.87 18.95
C GLU A 33 -8.80 -2.69 18.06
N LYS A 34 -9.12 -2.74 16.76
CA LYS A 34 -8.75 -1.66 15.83
C LYS A 34 -9.50 -0.37 16.19
N PRO A 35 -8.81 0.75 16.44
CA PRO A 35 -9.44 2.03 16.69
C PRO A 35 -10.24 2.51 15.46
N LYS A 36 -11.38 3.17 15.71
CA LYS A 36 -12.09 3.91 14.66
C LYS A 36 -11.27 5.13 14.24
N LEU A 37 -11.45 5.54 12.98
CA LEU A 37 -10.84 6.78 12.47
C LEU A 37 -11.41 8.01 13.21
N THR A 38 -10.58 9.04 13.35
CA THR A 38 -10.99 10.29 14.02
C THR A 38 -11.98 11.10 13.18
N VAL A 39 -11.96 10.93 11.85
CA VAL A 39 -12.89 11.60 10.93
C VAL A 39 -14.16 10.77 10.84
N LYS A 40 -15.31 11.43 11.02
CA LYS A 40 -16.62 10.78 10.91
C LYS A 40 -16.85 10.27 9.49
N GLU A 41 -17.51 9.12 9.41
CA GLU A 41 -17.95 8.52 8.16
C GLU A 41 -18.79 9.48 7.30
N GLY A 42 -18.81 9.23 6.00
CA GLY A 42 -19.44 10.08 5.00
C GLY A 42 -18.50 11.12 4.41
N LYS A 43 -19.04 12.28 4.01
CA LYS A 43 -18.37 13.24 3.13
C LYS A 43 -17.00 13.71 3.64
N GLN A 44 -16.85 13.99 4.94
CA GLN A 44 -15.58 14.46 5.48
C GLN A 44 -14.46 13.43 5.34
N LEU A 45 -14.78 12.15 5.55
CA LEU A 45 -13.83 11.05 5.39
C LEU A 45 -13.46 10.84 3.92
N ILE A 46 -14.44 10.97 3.00
CA ILE A 46 -14.21 10.94 1.55
C ILE A 46 -13.25 12.06 1.14
N ASP A 47 -13.56 13.30 1.53
CA ASP A 47 -12.79 14.49 1.17
C ASP A 47 -11.36 14.44 1.72
N ARG A 48 -11.18 13.96 2.96
CA ARG A 48 -9.84 13.76 3.55
C ARG A 48 -9.08 12.67 2.81
N THR A 49 -9.67 11.49 2.65
CA THR A 49 -9.00 10.34 2.02
C THR A 49 -8.60 10.63 0.58
N SER A 50 -9.45 11.36 -0.16
CA SER A 50 -9.17 11.75 -1.55
C SER A 50 -7.99 12.72 -1.61
N ARG A 51 -7.92 13.70 -0.71
CA ARG A 51 -6.76 14.62 -0.62
C ARG A 51 -5.48 13.88 -0.27
N ASN A 52 -5.52 12.98 0.72
CA ASN A 52 -4.37 12.17 1.11
C ASN A 52 -3.85 11.33 -0.06
N LEU A 53 -4.76 10.72 -0.83
CA LEU A 53 -4.38 9.91 -1.99
C LEU A 53 -3.73 10.76 -3.10
N LEU A 54 -4.26 11.95 -3.39
CA LEU A 54 -3.65 12.87 -4.36
C LEU A 54 -2.26 13.33 -3.92
N GLN A 55 -2.07 13.63 -2.63
CA GLN A 55 -0.76 13.99 -2.07
C GLN A 55 0.23 12.83 -2.12
N ALA A 56 -0.22 11.60 -1.86
CA ALA A 56 0.60 10.41 -1.95
C ALA A 56 1.07 10.15 -3.39
N ILE A 57 0.17 10.33 -4.37
CA ILE A 57 0.50 10.24 -5.80
C ILE A 57 1.52 11.31 -6.18
N GLU A 58 1.35 12.56 -5.73
CA GLU A 58 2.33 13.62 -5.93
C GLU A 58 3.69 13.24 -5.37
N TYR A 59 3.72 12.77 -4.11
CA TYR A 59 4.93 12.38 -3.41
C TYR A 59 5.69 11.31 -4.19
N LEU A 60 5.01 10.26 -4.66
CA LEU A 60 5.62 9.20 -5.46
C LEU A 60 6.11 9.71 -6.83
N TRP A 61 5.32 10.56 -7.48
CA TRP A 61 5.69 11.11 -8.78
C TRP A 61 6.95 11.97 -8.70
N VAL A 62 7.04 12.87 -7.73
CA VAL A 62 8.20 13.74 -7.52
C VAL A 62 9.43 12.91 -7.17
N ASN A 63 9.28 11.86 -6.37
CA ASN A 63 10.36 10.98 -5.95
C ASN A 63 10.62 9.78 -6.88
N ARG A 64 10.03 9.74 -8.09
CA ARG A 64 10.14 8.57 -9.00
C ARG A 64 11.58 8.18 -9.36
N SER A 65 12.51 9.12 -9.32
CA SER A 65 13.94 8.88 -9.63
C SER A 65 14.83 8.88 -8.39
N ILE A 66 14.26 8.79 -7.19
CA ILE A 66 15.04 8.70 -5.95
C ILE A 66 15.91 7.44 -5.95
N SER A 67 17.07 7.52 -5.32
CA SER A 67 17.94 6.38 -5.03
C SER A 67 18.09 6.25 -3.52
N PHE A 68 18.11 5.01 -3.05
CA PHE A 68 18.31 4.68 -1.65
C PHE A 68 19.65 3.97 -1.48
N ILE A 69 20.33 4.26 -0.38
CA ILE A 69 21.60 3.66 0.02
C ILE A 69 21.37 2.64 1.14
N THR A 70 20.42 2.90 2.03
CA THR A 70 20.17 2.06 3.21
C THR A 70 18.72 1.61 3.30
N SER A 71 18.48 0.49 3.99
CA SER A 71 17.11 0.02 4.25
C SER A 71 16.34 0.96 5.17
N LEU A 72 17.04 1.79 5.97
CA LEU A 72 16.41 2.81 6.80
C LEU A 72 15.82 3.93 5.94
N GLU A 73 16.52 4.39 4.90
CA GLU A 73 15.96 5.40 3.98
C GLU A 73 14.74 4.86 3.22
N VAL A 74 14.75 3.57 2.87
CA VAL A 74 13.58 2.89 2.28
C VAL A 74 12.42 2.86 3.27
N GLN A 75 12.69 2.53 4.53
CA GLN A 75 11.69 2.55 5.59
C GLN A 75 11.10 3.95 5.77
N ASP A 76 11.93 4.98 5.91
CA ASP A 76 11.51 6.37 6.05
C ASP A 76 10.65 6.85 4.86
N PHE A 77 10.98 6.41 3.65
CA PHE A 77 10.21 6.71 2.45
C PHE A 77 8.81 6.10 2.48
N ILE A 78 8.71 4.83 2.89
CA ILE A 78 7.43 4.12 2.97
C ILE A 78 6.60 4.62 4.16
N ASP A 79 7.23 4.90 5.29
CA ASP A 79 6.58 5.50 6.45
C ASP A 79 6.03 6.88 6.10
N SER A 80 6.78 7.70 5.35
CA SER A 80 6.31 8.99 4.84
C SER A 80 5.08 8.84 3.94
N LEU A 81 5.09 7.85 3.03
CA LEU A 81 3.91 7.52 2.22
C LEU A 81 2.71 7.11 3.09
N ALA A 82 2.92 6.25 4.09
CA ALA A 82 1.87 5.81 5.00
C ALA A 82 1.32 6.94 5.89
N MET A 83 2.18 7.85 6.34
CA MET A 83 1.79 9.06 7.06
C MET A 83 0.94 9.99 6.19
N ILE A 84 1.32 10.24 4.93
CA ILE A 84 0.50 11.02 4.00
C ILE A 84 -0.88 10.36 3.81
N ILE A 85 -0.90 9.03 3.63
CA ILE A 85 -2.15 8.28 3.45
C ILE A 85 -3.07 8.36 4.66
N SER A 86 -2.49 8.37 5.87
CA SER A 86 -3.21 8.38 7.14
C SER A 86 -3.37 9.76 7.77
N ASP A 87 -2.91 10.83 7.11
CA ASP A 87 -2.95 12.19 7.63
C ASP A 87 -4.37 12.60 8.06
N GLY A 88 -4.48 13.03 9.32
CA GLY A 88 -5.73 13.41 9.93
C GLY A 88 -6.80 12.31 10.02
N LEU A 89 -6.45 11.04 9.78
CA LEU A 89 -7.35 9.88 9.92
C LEU A 89 -7.16 9.14 11.25
N LEU A 90 -5.91 9.02 11.72
CA LEU A 90 -5.59 8.36 12.98
C LEU A 90 -6.03 9.20 14.18
N GLN A 91 -6.29 8.54 15.31
CA GLN A 91 -6.59 9.23 16.57
C GLN A 91 -5.34 9.94 17.10
N GLN A 92 -5.53 10.99 17.90
CA GLN A 92 -4.41 11.69 18.52
C GLN A 92 -3.58 10.72 19.39
N GLY A 93 -2.28 10.67 19.14
CA GLY A 93 -1.36 9.77 19.85
C GLY A 93 -1.38 8.31 19.37
N GLN A 94 -2.19 7.97 18.36
CA GLN A 94 -2.16 6.64 17.77
C GLN A 94 -0.87 6.43 16.97
N SER A 95 -0.22 5.28 17.20
CA SER A 95 0.97 4.86 16.45
C SER A 95 0.67 4.66 14.97
N LEU A 96 1.64 4.98 14.11
CA LEU A 96 1.60 4.66 12.68
C LEU A 96 1.51 3.14 12.47
N TYR A 97 2.27 2.37 13.23
CA TYR A 97 2.20 0.91 13.24
C TYR A 97 1.07 0.43 14.15
N ARG A 98 0.37 -0.63 13.71
CA ARG A 98 -0.68 -1.25 14.52
C ARG A 98 -0.09 -1.94 15.74
N THR A 99 -0.88 -2.00 16.80
CA THR A 99 -0.54 -2.67 18.06
C THR A 99 -1.51 -3.80 18.40
N TRP A 100 -2.30 -4.25 17.42
CA TRP A 100 -3.34 -5.27 17.58
C TRP A 100 -3.22 -6.33 16.49
N ASP A 101 -3.70 -7.54 16.78
CA ASP A 101 -3.80 -8.62 15.81
C ASP A 101 -4.91 -8.39 14.79
N THR A 102 -4.67 -8.89 13.58
CA THR A 102 -5.61 -8.89 12.47
C THR A 102 -6.24 -10.26 12.30
N GLN A 103 -7.52 -10.34 11.89
CA GLN A 103 -8.23 -11.61 11.74
C GLN A 103 -7.79 -12.48 10.55
N TYR A 104 -6.84 -12.04 9.72
CA TYR A 104 -6.41 -12.75 8.51
C TYR A 104 -5.01 -13.38 8.62
N GLY A 105 -4.46 -13.50 9.83
CA GLY A 105 -3.21 -14.22 10.08
C GLY A 105 -1.94 -13.48 9.63
N GLN A 106 -2.01 -12.16 9.47
CA GLN A 106 -0.81 -11.34 9.25
C GLN A 106 0.08 -11.29 10.51
N THR A 107 1.33 -10.83 10.33
CA THR A 107 2.39 -10.78 11.36
C THR A 107 1.90 -10.32 12.74
N HIS A 108 2.31 -10.96 13.83
CA HIS A 108 1.91 -10.52 15.16
C HIS A 108 2.51 -9.12 15.48
N PRO A 109 1.81 -8.22 16.21
CA PRO A 109 2.31 -6.85 16.48
C PRO A 109 3.74 -6.77 17.02
N SER A 110 4.14 -7.73 17.87
CA SER A 110 5.50 -7.77 18.43
C SER A 110 6.59 -8.07 17.40
N GLU A 111 6.24 -8.63 16.24
CA GLU A 111 7.16 -9.04 15.18
C GLU A 111 7.17 -8.04 14.00
N ILE A 112 6.25 -7.06 13.99
CA ILE A 112 6.14 -6.07 12.90
C ILE A 112 7.46 -5.35 12.66
N SER A 113 8.15 -4.92 13.73
CA SER A 113 9.40 -4.17 13.59
C SER A 113 10.48 -4.97 12.84
N GLU A 114 10.61 -6.26 13.15
CA GLU A 114 11.60 -7.13 12.51
C GLU A 114 11.21 -7.44 11.07
N GLN A 115 9.98 -7.92 10.86
CA GLN A 115 9.51 -8.32 9.53
C GLN A 115 9.44 -7.16 8.54
N TYR A 116 9.06 -5.97 9.02
CA TYR A 116 9.03 -4.77 8.19
C TYR A 116 10.43 -4.28 7.83
N HIS A 117 11.40 -4.39 8.75
CA HIS A 117 12.79 -4.08 8.47
C HIS A 117 13.39 -5.04 7.42
N GLU A 118 13.11 -6.34 7.53
CA GLU A 118 13.53 -7.34 6.53
C GLU A 118 12.86 -7.12 5.17
N PHE A 119 11.60 -6.66 5.16
CA PHE A 119 10.95 -6.21 3.93
C PHE A 119 11.67 -5.01 3.31
N CYS A 120 12.07 -4.01 4.09
CA CYS A 120 12.78 -2.83 3.57
C CYS A 120 14.16 -3.19 3.01
N LYS A 121 14.89 -4.13 3.64
CA LYS A 121 16.15 -4.68 3.10
C LYS A 121 15.94 -5.38 1.76
N TRP A 122 14.94 -6.25 1.68
CA TRP A 122 14.57 -6.93 0.44
C TRP A 122 14.15 -5.94 -0.65
N PHE A 123 13.40 -4.92 -0.29
CA PHE A 123 12.93 -3.94 -1.26
C PHE A 123 14.09 -3.11 -1.81
N LEU A 124 15.02 -2.67 -0.95
CA LEU A 124 16.25 -1.99 -1.38
C LEU A 124 17.02 -2.79 -2.44
N SER A 125 17.14 -4.11 -2.28
CA SER A 125 17.91 -4.95 -3.21
C SER A 125 17.15 -5.34 -4.49
N THR A 126 15.85 -5.07 -4.58
CA THR A 126 15.00 -5.54 -5.68
C THR A 126 14.18 -4.45 -6.38
N MET A 127 14.20 -3.20 -5.88
CA MET A 127 13.33 -2.16 -6.44
C MET A 127 13.64 -1.82 -7.89
N ASP A 128 14.91 -1.92 -8.28
CA ASP A 128 15.39 -1.67 -9.63
C ASP A 128 15.70 -3.01 -10.35
N SER A 129 14.99 -4.09 -10.01
CA SER A 129 15.20 -5.40 -10.62
C SER A 129 14.87 -5.41 -12.12
N HIS A 130 15.38 -6.43 -12.82
CA HIS A 130 15.02 -6.68 -14.22
C HIS A 130 13.57 -7.16 -14.40
N ASP A 131 12.86 -7.47 -13.31
CA ASP A 131 11.49 -7.98 -13.30
C ASP A 131 10.59 -7.10 -12.41
N PRO A 132 10.33 -5.84 -12.82
CA PRO A 132 9.57 -4.89 -12.01
C PRO A 132 8.14 -5.36 -11.72
N ALA A 133 7.56 -6.19 -12.60
CA ALA A 133 6.26 -6.81 -12.38
C ALA A 133 6.27 -7.78 -11.20
N ALA A 134 7.28 -8.65 -11.11
CA ALA A 134 7.43 -9.54 -9.96
C ALA A 134 7.74 -8.77 -8.68
N THR A 135 8.64 -7.78 -8.73
CA THR A 135 8.93 -6.91 -7.57
C THR A 135 7.65 -6.22 -7.08
N ALA A 136 6.87 -5.60 -7.97
CA ALA A 136 5.62 -4.91 -7.61
C ALA A 136 4.60 -5.87 -6.98
N ALA A 137 4.45 -7.07 -7.53
CA ALA A 137 3.58 -8.10 -6.97
C ALA A 137 3.99 -8.47 -5.53
N ILE A 138 5.27 -8.75 -5.30
CA ILE A 138 5.77 -9.13 -3.98
C ILE A 138 5.72 -7.97 -2.99
N VAL A 139 5.96 -6.72 -3.43
CA VAL A 139 5.74 -5.53 -2.59
C VAL A 139 4.32 -5.51 -2.03
N GLU A 140 3.32 -5.72 -2.88
CA GLU A 140 1.93 -5.67 -2.46
C GLU A 140 1.58 -6.82 -1.52
N LYS A 141 2.04 -8.04 -1.85
CA LYS A 141 1.83 -9.25 -1.03
C LYS A 141 2.46 -9.13 0.35
N ARG A 142 3.75 -8.78 0.43
CA ARG A 142 4.44 -8.68 1.72
C ARG A 142 3.85 -7.57 2.58
N LEU A 143 3.59 -6.38 2.02
CA LEU A 143 3.14 -5.25 2.83
C LEU A 143 1.67 -5.36 3.26
N ASN A 144 0.77 -5.89 2.42
CA ASN A 144 -0.66 -5.97 2.74
C ASN A 144 -1.17 -7.37 3.05
N GLY A 145 -0.65 -8.40 2.39
CA GLY A 145 -1.04 -9.80 2.59
C GLY A 145 -0.38 -10.45 3.81
N GLU A 146 0.87 -10.09 4.11
CA GLU A 146 1.67 -10.80 5.13
C GLU A 146 1.95 -9.95 6.38
N ILE A 147 2.59 -8.79 6.23
CA ILE A 147 3.04 -7.97 7.37
C ILE A 147 1.90 -7.09 7.90
N HIS A 148 1.27 -6.34 7.00
CA HIS A 148 0.18 -5.42 7.32
C HIS A 148 0.53 -4.44 8.45
N PRO A 149 1.63 -3.66 8.37
CA PRO A 149 2.23 -3.02 9.53
C PRO A 149 1.46 -1.81 10.06
N PHE A 150 0.71 -1.10 9.20
CA PHE A 150 0.11 0.18 9.54
C PHE A 150 -1.25 0.07 10.22
N SER A 151 -1.51 1.03 11.11
CA SER A 151 -2.79 1.21 11.82
C SER A 151 -3.98 1.43 10.88
N ASP A 152 -3.76 2.17 9.78
CA ASP A 152 -4.72 2.35 8.70
C ASP A 152 -3.99 2.49 7.36
N GLY A 153 -4.67 2.18 6.26
CA GLY A 153 -4.16 2.47 4.93
C GLY A 153 -3.21 1.44 4.30
N CYS A 154 -2.91 0.30 4.94
CA CYS A 154 -2.04 -0.75 4.37
C CYS A 154 -2.34 -1.10 2.91
N GLY A 155 -3.61 -1.33 2.56
CA GLY A 155 -4.00 -1.61 1.18
C GLY A 155 -3.71 -0.45 0.20
N ARG A 156 -3.91 0.79 0.65
CA ARG A 156 -3.60 1.98 -0.17
C ARG A 156 -2.09 2.15 -0.34
N THR A 157 -1.33 2.06 0.76
CA THR A 157 0.12 2.20 0.76
C THR A 157 0.80 1.12 -0.08
N SER A 158 0.38 -0.14 0.05
CA SER A 158 0.92 -1.27 -0.72
C SER A 158 0.66 -1.15 -2.23
N MET A 159 -0.57 -0.84 -2.65
CA MET A 159 -0.89 -0.62 -4.06
C MET A 159 -0.12 0.57 -4.65
N LEU A 160 0.02 1.65 -3.89
CA LEU A 160 0.81 2.82 -4.30
C LEU A 160 2.31 2.50 -4.42
N LEU A 161 2.86 1.74 -3.47
CA LEU A 161 4.26 1.33 -3.49
C LEU A 161 4.55 0.35 -4.63
N ALA A 162 3.63 -0.57 -4.92
CA ALA A 162 3.72 -1.46 -6.09
C ALA A 162 3.63 -0.65 -7.40
N ALA A 163 2.72 0.32 -7.49
CA ALA A 163 2.64 1.24 -8.62
C ALA A 163 3.90 2.11 -8.79
N PHE A 164 4.57 2.46 -7.69
CA PHE A 164 5.84 3.19 -7.72
C PHE A 164 6.95 2.35 -8.34
N VAL A 165 7.05 1.06 -8.02
CA VAL A 165 8.01 0.15 -8.70
C VAL A 165 7.79 0.18 -10.21
N LEU A 166 6.53 0.05 -10.67
CA LEU A 166 6.22 0.07 -12.09
C LEU A 166 6.52 1.43 -12.75
N LEU A 167 6.25 2.53 -12.05
CA LEU A 167 6.55 3.89 -12.50
C LEU A 167 8.03 4.09 -12.82
N ARG A 168 8.93 3.55 -11.98
CA ARG A 168 10.39 3.65 -12.16
C ARG A 168 10.86 3.01 -13.47
N HIS A 169 10.09 2.08 -14.01
CA HIS A 169 10.38 1.33 -15.23
C HIS A 169 9.51 1.75 -16.43
N ASP A 170 8.80 2.89 -16.34
CA ASP A 170 7.88 3.36 -17.39
C ASP A 170 6.75 2.35 -17.71
N ILE A 171 6.30 1.60 -16.69
CA ILE A 171 5.20 0.63 -16.78
C ILE A 171 3.96 1.19 -16.07
N ASN A 172 2.79 1.10 -16.71
CA ASN A 172 1.55 1.53 -16.10
C ASN A 172 1.10 0.54 -15.00
N PRO A 173 0.50 1.02 -13.90
CA PRO A 173 0.15 0.20 -12.73
C PRO A 173 -0.94 -0.84 -13.03
N ALA A 174 -0.94 -1.96 -12.29
CA ALA A 174 -1.95 -3.01 -12.41
C ALA A 174 -3.38 -2.49 -12.17
N VAL A 175 -4.35 -3.07 -12.90
CA VAL A 175 -5.78 -2.81 -12.72
C VAL A 175 -6.50 -4.11 -12.39
N TYR A 176 -6.88 -4.27 -11.14
CA TYR A 176 -7.59 -5.45 -10.66
C TYR A 176 -9.04 -5.52 -11.18
N HIS A 177 -9.53 -6.73 -11.44
CA HIS A 177 -10.91 -6.96 -11.87
C HIS A 177 -11.92 -6.83 -10.73
N SER A 178 -11.60 -7.38 -9.56
CA SER A 178 -12.50 -7.31 -8.41
C SER A 178 -11.76 -7.34 -7.08
N ARG A 179 -12.35 -6.67 -6.10
CA ARG A 179 -11.88 -6.67 -4.71
C ARG A 179 -11.94 -8.06 -4.07
N LYS A 180 -12.94 -8.86 -4.44
CA LYS A 180 -13.11 -10.22 -3.91
C LYS A 180 -11.97 -11.13 -4.36
N GLU A 181 -11.73 -11.21 -5.66
CA GLU A 181 -10.66 -12.03 -6.25
C GLU A 181 -9.29 -11.68 -5.67
N TYR A 182 -8.98 -10.38 -5.59
CA TYR A 182 -7.75 -9.89 -4.98
C TYR A 182 -7.51 -10.42 -3.56
N PHE A 183 -8.50 -10.27 -2.66
CA PHE A 183 -8.35 -10.72 -1.27
C PHE A 183 -8.40 -12.24 -1.13
N GLU A 184 -9.05 -12.96 -2.05
CA GLU A 184 -9.01 -14.42 -2.10
C GLU A 184 -7.61 -14.93 -2.48
N LEU A 185 -6.91 -14.23 -3.38
CA LEU A 185 -5.60 -14.66 -3.87
C LEU A 185 -4.43 -14.18 -3.00
N ILE A 186 -4.36 -12.90 -2.64
CA ILE A 186 -3.16 -12.31 -2.01
C ILE A 186 -2.77 -12.99 -0.69
N GLY A 187 -3.76 -13.47 0.08
CA GLY A 187 -3.53 -14.13 1.37
C GLY A 187 -3.47 -15.66 1.30
N LYS A 188 -3.71 -16.29 0.15
CA LYS A 188 -3.79 -17.76 0.03
C LYS A 188 -2.86 -18.36 -1.02
N SER A 189 -2.49 -17.58 -2.02
CA SER A 189 -1.61 -18.01 -3.09
C SER A 189 -0.15 -17.99 -2.66
N ASN A 190 0.66 -18.86 -3.26
CA ASN A 190 2.11 -18.76 -3.16
C ASN A 190 2.64 -17.58 -4.02
N ASP A 191 3.94 -17.30 -3.95
CA ASP A 191 4.53 -16.16 -4.66
C ASP A 191 4.42 -16.28 -6.18
N GLU A 192 4.63 -17.47 -6.73
CA GLU A 192 4.57 -17.70 -8.17
C GLU A 192 3.15 -17.50 -8.73
N GLU A 193 2.15 -18.01 -8.01
CA GLU A 193 0.74 -17.83 -8.33
C GLU A 193 0.34 -16.35 -8.27
N TRP A 194 0.77 -15.65 -7.22
CA TRP A 194 0.51 -14.22 -7.07
C TRP A 194 1.17 -13.39 -8.16
N ILE A 195 2.44 -13.64 -8.46
CA ILE A 195 3.16 -12.95 -9.55
C ILE A 195 2.48 -13.20 -10.89
N ARG A 196 2.06 -14.45 -11.18
CA ARG A 196 1.36 -14.80 -12.42
C ARG A 196 0.04 -14.05 -12.54
N TYR A 197 -0.75 -14.01 -11.47
CA TYR A 197 -1.98 -13.24 -11.42
C TYR A 197 -1.70 -11.76 -11.64
N TYR A 198 -0.77 -11.17 -10.89
CA TYR A 198 -0.43 -9.75 -10.98
C TYR A 198 -0.01 -9.32 -12.39
N ARG A 199 0.81 -10.14 -13.06
CA ARG A 199 1.22 -9.91 -14.46
C ARG A 199 0.04 -9.87 -15.43
N SER A 200 -0.99 -10.66 -15.20
CA SER A 200 -2.19 -10.65 -16.05
C SER A 200 -2.99 -9.34 -15.97
N LEU A 201 -2.72 -8.50 -14.97
CA LEU A 201 -3.37 -7.21 -14.74
C LEU A 201 -2.59 -6.03 -15.34
N LEU A 202 -1.37 -6.27 -15.79
CA LEU A 202 -0.53 -5.29 -16.47
C LEU A 202 -1.00 -5.14 -17.93
N PRO A 203 -0.80 -3.95 -18.54
CA PRO A 203 -1.24 -3.69 -19.91
C PRO A 203 -0.35 -4.36 -20.95
#